data_AF-A0A6L3ETR8-F1
#
_entry.id   AF-A0A6L3ETR8-F1
#
_cell.length_a   1.000
_cell.length_b   1.000
_cell.length_c   1.000
_cell.angle_alpha   90.00
_cell.angle_beta   90.00
_cell.angle_gamma   90.00
#
_symmetry.space_group_name_H-M   'P 1'
#
loop_
_entity.id
_entity.type
_entity.pdbx_description
1 polymer ?
#
loop_
_entity_poly.entity_id
_entity_poly.type
_entity_poly.pdbx_seq_one_letter_code
_entity_poly.pdbx_strand_id
1 'polypeptide(L)' 'VEAWVMPGNHASIRVLTKLGFQSKGVQEGKGYWNGRFHDLEQFMLNAPAKPVKKLETTRTKLIAKS' A
#
# COMPACT_ATOMS: atom_id res chain seq x y z
N VAL A 1 4.91 -3.33 -11.24
CA VAL A 1 5.12 -4.11 -10.00
C VAL A 1 3.78 -4.61 -9.52
N GLU A 2 3.70 -5.81 -8.93
CA GLU A 2 2.46 -6.34 -8.37
C GLU A 2 2.60 -6.71 -6.89
N ALA A 3 1.47 -6.78 -6.20
CA ALA A 3 1.34 -7.22 -4.81
C ALA A 3 0.02 -7.96 -4.61
N TRP A 4 0.02 -8.93 -3.70
CA TRP A 4 -1.17 -9.70 -3.31
C TRP A 4 -1.48 -9.47 -1.84
N VAL A 5 -2.74 -9.19 -1.52
CA VAL A 5 -3.18 -8.88 -0.15
C VAL A 5 -4.50 -9.58 0.14
N MET A 6 -4.68 -10.12 1.35
CA MET A 6 -5.98 -10.64 1.77
C MET A 6 -7.03 -9.52 1.77
N PRO A 7 -8.22 -9.75 1.18
CA PRO A 7 -9.35 -8.86 1.37
C PRO A 7 -9.58 -8.60 2.86
N GLY A 8 -9.64 -7.33 3.26
CA GLY A 8 -9.79 -6.93 4.67
C GLY A 8 -8.49 -6.63 5.44
N ASN A 9 -7.30 -6.85 4.85
CA ASN A 9 -6.05 -6.34 5.45
C ASN A 9 -5.90 -4.83 5.19
N HIS A 10 -6.68 -4.03 5.93
CA HIS A 10 -6.77 -2.58 5.77
C HIS A 10 -5.43 -1.86 5.95
N ALA A 11 -4.53 -2.39 6.78
CA ALA A 11 -3.20 -1.81 6.98
C ALA A 11 -2.38 -1.85 5.69
N SER A 12 -2.26 -3.04 5.07
CA SER A 12 -1.54 -3.22 3.81
C SER A 12 -2.19 -2.47 2.64
N ILE A 13 -3.53 -2.52 2.54
CA ILE A 13 -4.28 -1.81 1.49
C ILE A 13 -3.97 -0.30 1.55
N ARG A 14 -4.02 0.31 2.75
CA ARG A 14 -3.70 1.75 2.91
C ARG A 14 -2.30 2.10 2.45
N VAL A 15 -1.31 1.25 2.73
CA VAL A 15 0.08 1.47 2.29
C VAL A 15 0.19 1.38 0.77
N LEU A 16 -0.40 0.34 0.16
CA LEU A 16 -0.38 0.14 -1.29
C LEU A 16 -1.05 1.30 -2.03
N THR A 17 -2.23 1.73 -1.58
CA THR A 17 -2.92 2.89 -2.16
C THR A 17 -2.09 4.16 -2.05
N LYS A 18 -1.43 4.40 -0.91
CA LYS A 18 -0.54 5.57 -0.72
C LYS A 18 0.67 5.55 -1.65
N LEU A 19 1.17 4.36 -1.98
CA LEU A 19 2.27 4.16 -2.94
C LEU A 19 1.81 4.21 -4.41
N GLY A 20 0.50 4.38 -4.67
CA GLY A 20 -0.06 4.49 -6.01
C GLY A 20 -0.39 3.16 -6.67
N PHE A 21 -0.41 2.05 -5.91
CA PHE A 21 -0.93 0.79 -6.42
C PHE A 21 -2.44 0.89 -6.62
N GLN A 22 -2.93 0.22 -7.66
CA GLN A 22 -4.35 0.11 -8.00
C GLN A 22 -4.82 -1.33 -7.83
N SER A 23 -5.98 -1.52 -7.18
CA SER A 23 -6.63 -2.83 -7.13
C SER A 23 -7.07 -3.27 -8.53
N LYS A 24 -6.86 -4.55 -8.85
CA LYS A 24 -7.31 -5.21 -10.08
C LYS A 24 -8.43 -6.22 -9.84
N GLY A 25 -8.76 -6.49 -8.58
CA GLY A 25 -9.80 -7.44 -8.20
C GLY A 25 -9.28 -8.60 -7.35
N VAL A 26 -10.23 -9.38 -6.85
CA VAL A 26 -10.00 -10.53 -5.99
C VAL A 26 -9.96 -11.80 -6.83
N GLN A 27 -8.96 -12.65 -6.58
CA GLN A 27 -8.89 -14.01 -7.12
C GLN A 27 -9.25 -15.00 -6.02
N GLU A 28 -10.32 -15.76 -6.25
CA GLU A 28 -10.80 -16.79 -5.35
C GLU A 28 -9.77 -17.93 -5.23
N GLY A 29 -9.47 -18.32 -3.99
CA GLY A 29 -8.57 -19.44 -3.69
C GLY A 29 -7.15 -19.31 -4.23
N LYS A 30 -6.67 -18.08 -4.50
CA LYS A 30 -5.32 -17.82 -5.01
C LYS A 30 -4.21 -18.23 -4.04
N GLY A 31 -4.48 -18.14 -2.74
CA GLY A 31 -3.55 -18.49 -1.68
C GLY A 31 -3.87 -19.81 -1.00
N TYR A 32 -2.86 -20.60 -0.62
CA TYR A 32 -3.05 -21.80 0.20
C TYR A 32 -2.13 -21.76 1.42
N TRP A 33 -2.74 -21.63 2.60
CA TRP A 33 -2.05 -21.71 3.89
C TRP A 33 -3.02 -22.13 5.00
N ASN A 34 -2.48 -22.62 6.12
CA ASN A 34 -3.27 -23.18 7.23
C ASN A 34 -4.30 -24.25 6.78
N GLY A 35 -3.94 -25.04 5.76
CA GLY A 35 -4.78 -26.10 5.23
C GLY A 35 -6.05 -25.63 4.50
N ARG A 36 -6.11 -24.36 4.09
CA ARG A 36 -7.27 -23.78 3.40
C ARG A 36 -6.85 -22.88 2.24
N PHE A 37 -7.72 -22.80 1.24
CA PHE A 37 -7.63 -21.79 0.19
C PHE A 37 -8.16 -20.46 0.69
N HIS A 38 -7.54 -19.37 0.24
CA HIS A 38 -7.87 -18.01 0.61
C HIS A 38 -7.88 -17.12 -0.61
N ASP A 39 -8.79 -16.16 -0.58
CA ASP A 39 -8.91 -15.17 -1.62
C ASP A 39 -7.84 -14.11 -1.45
N LEU A 40 -7.30 -13.64 -2.58
CA LEU A 40 -6.29 -12.58 -2.58
C LEU A 40 -6.68 -11.51 -3.58
N GLU A 41 -6.60 -10.26 -3.15
CA GLU A 41 -6.77 -9.08 -3.99
C GLU A 41 -5.43 -8.72 -4.63
N GLN A 42 -5.44 -8.57 -5.96
CA GLN A 42 -4.26 -8.17 -6.73
C GLN A 42 -4.17 -6.64 -6.79
N PHE A 43 -2.99 -6.13 -6.51
CA PHE A 43 -2.63 -4.72 -6.66
C PHE A 43 -1.50 -4.58 -7.68
N MET A 44 -1.64 -3.60 -8.58
CA MET A 44 -0.61 -3.30 -9.58
C MET A 44 -0.17 -1.84 -9.50
N LEU A 45 1.14 -1.63 -9.58
CA LEU A 45 1.75 -0.32 -9.78
C LEU A 45 2.18 -0.20 -11.24
N ASN A 46 1.51 0.68 -11.97
CA ASN A 46 1.85 1.05 -13.34
C ASN A 46 2.95 2.14 -13.25
N ALA A 47 4.13 1.89 -13.81
CA ALA A 47 5.27 2.79 -13.67
C ALA A 47 5.29 3.93 -14.73
N PRO A 48 6.02 5.04 -14.48
CA PRO A 48 6.60 5.47 -13.20
C PRO A 48 5.71 6.51 -12.50
N ALA A 49 5.40 6.25 -11.23
CA ALA A 49 4.65 7.16 -10.38
C ALA A 49 5.39 8.50 -10.21
N LYS A 50 4.63 9.60 -10.26
CA LYS A 50 5.08 10.92 -9.76
C LYS A 50 5.73 10.75 -8.39
N PRO A 51 6.78 11.52 -8.06
CA PRO A 51 7.44 11.42 -6.76
C PRO A 51 6.38 11.57 -5.67
N VAL A 52 6.19 10.50 -4.90
CA VAL A 52 5.41 10.55 -3.67
C VAL A 52 6.02 11.67 -2.86
N LYS A 53 5.27 12.77 -2.64
CA LYS A 53 5.76 13.89 -1.85
C LYS A 53 6.28 13.30 -0.54
N LYS A 54 7.61 13.38 -0.32
CA LYS A 54 8.20 13.04 0.97
C LYS A 54 7.36 13.82 1.99
N LEU A 55 6.80 13.11 2.96
CA LEU A 55 6.29 13.75 4.16
C LEU A 55 7.51 14.36 4.84
N GLU A 56 7.87 15.57 4.45
CA GLU A 56 8.79 16.40 5.21
C GLU A 56 8.10 16.66 6.55
N THR A 57 8.51 15.91 7.56
CA THR A 57 8.20 16.22 8.95
C THR A 57 8.84 17.58 9.21
N THR A 58 8.02 18.63 9.20
CA THR A 58 8.47 20.00 9.36
C THR A 58 9.22 20.13 10.68
N ARG A 59 10.53 20.34 10.59
CA ARG A 59 11.32 20.96 11.65
C ARG A 59 10.77 22.37 11.85
N THR A 60 10.02 22.62 12.92
CA THR A 60 9.87 24.00 13.41
C THR A 60 11.15 24.36 14.14
N LYS A 61 12.00 25.16 13.47
CA LYS A 61 12.99 26.02 14.13
C LYS A 61 12.22 26.92 15.11
N LEU A 62 12.45 26.75 16.41
CA LEU A 62 12.28 27.86 17.35
C LEU A 62 13.51 28.74 17.20
N ILE A 63 13.30 29.81 16.44
CA ILE A 63 14.23 30.90 16.21
C ILE A 63 14.23 31.75 17.48
N ALA A 64 15.43 32.19 17.87
CA ALA A 64 15.71 33.16 18.91
C ALA A 64 14.65 34.28 19.05
N LYS A 65 14.24 34.55 20.29
CA LYS A 65 13.79 35.86 20.75
C LYS A 65 14.20 36.06 22.21
N SER A 66 14.92 37.18 22.40
CA SER A 66 15.25 37.90 23.64
C SER A 66 16.48 37.45 24.41
#